data_AF-A0A7W2T1G3-F1
#
_entry.id   AF-A0A7W2T1G3-F1
#
_cell.length_a   1.000
_cell.length_b   1.000
_cell.length_c   1.000
_cell.angle_alpha   90.00
_cell.angle_beta   90.00
_cell.angle_gamma   90.00
#
_symmetry.space_group_name_H-M   'P 1'
#
loop_
_entity.id
_entity.type
_entity.pdbx_description
1 polymer ?
#
loop_
_entity_poly.entity_id
_entity_poly.type
_entity_poly.pdbx_seq_one_letter_code
_entity_poly.pdbx_strand_id
1 'polypeptide(L)'
;MKNRSLLFPAFLCASLSTPSIAMLNGCIDTNESDKKTAFYFANGILTSPFAAKFMAKKMKNAYKSQFESLHENSSYEFSDAYNYSQGALTDITQVLQQKMDEDGADGINGYQIYELISSGLDNDAIRAVLAVRLTPSALAVFTDTLLEELGESMTQASVEAISDRLTVNSEHVGLYEADLLSGKRVLIMPHSQGNLFTNTAVTSVKARQRDRAESIDYFGVANPAASTVDGASYVTADDDRVIGGLRLIENVLPSNIDNDPSILPDFLGGDFRSISNHLIIEDYWDTRLASREVIDTNLTRLATDTPFPVQIAGTGSIRASLSWGDQPDVDLHAYEPNGEHVYYSNKTGDDGILDVDDVNGEGPENYTVSCESVNVGTYKIGVNYYSGSAPETAKVTIFLGDGRTITPRELTLEQSEGSSGNDNPEIMFEVTVADDGNGNAVYSVQ
;
A
#
# COMPACT_ATOMS: atom_id res chain seq x y z
N MET A 1 76.28 -44.43 -14.19
CA MET A 1 75.22 -43.97 -15.11
C MET A 1 73.87 -44.21 -14.44
N LYS A 2 73.45 -43.27 -13.57
CA LYS A 2 72.22 -42.44 -13.67
C LYS A 2 70.90 -43.24 -13.82
N ASN A 3 70.38 -43.70 -12.68
CA ASN A 3 68.95 -43.93 -12.47
C ASN A 3 68.23 -42.58 -12.49
N ARG A 4 67.27 -42.38 -13.40
CA ARG A 4 66.36 -41.23 -13.40
C ARG A 4 65.17 -41.56 -12.51
N SER A 5 65.07 -40.85 -11.39
CA SER A 5 63.87 -40.83 -10.54
C SER A 5 62.81 -39.97 -11.23
N LEU A 6 61.62 -40.53 -11.46
CA LEU A 6 60.43 -39.81 -11.91
C LEU A 6 59.71 -39.26 -10.68
N LEU A 7 59.78 -37.94 -10.46
CA LEU A 7 58.89 -37.24 -9.53
C LEU A 7 57.50 -37.15 -10.18
N PHE A 8 56.51 -37.78 -9.55
CA PHE A 8 55.09 -37.46 -9.77
C PHE A 8 54.76 -36.19 -8.98
N PRO A 9 54.21 -35.13 -9.58
CA PRO A 9 53.65 -34.02 -8.82
C PRO A 9 52.33 -34.49 -8.21
N ALA A 10 52.29 -34.61 -6.88
CA ALA A 10 51.05 -34.76 -6.14
C ALA A 10 50.27 -33.45 -6.27
N PHE A 11 49.27 -33.44 -7.14
CA PHE A 11 48.23 -32.41 -7.14
C PHE A 11 47.41 -32.60 -5.86
N LEU A 12 47.73 -31.81 -4.84
CA LEU A 12 46.91 -31.65 -3.66
C LEU A 12 45.64 -30.90 -4.11
N CYS A 13 44.60 -31.64 -4.46
CA CYS A 13 43.28 -31.07 -4.72
C CYS A 13 42.70 -30.67 -3.36
N ALA A 14 43.02 -29.45 -2.90
CA ALA A 14 42.31 -28.83 -1.80
C ALA A 14 40.91 -28.51 -2.32
N SER A 15 39.95 -29.38 -1.98
CA SER A 15 38.53 -29.07 -2.11
C SER A 15 38.26 -27.88 -1.20
N LEU A 16 38.16 -26.69 -1.78
CA LEU A 16 37.50 -25.56 -1.14
C LEU A 16 36.04 -25.97 -0.99
N SER A 17 35.68 -26.53 0.16
CA SER A 17 34.29 -26.57 0.59
C SER A 17 33.89 -25.12 0.83
N THR A 18 33.14 -24.54 -0.11
CA THR A 18 32.30 -23.39 0.21
C THR A 18 31.43 -23.81 1.39
N PRO A 19 31.40 -23.08 2.52
CA PRO A 19 30.38 -23.32 3.52
C PRO A 19 29.04 -23.07 2.81
N SER A 20 28.36 -24.16 2.47
CA SER A 20 26.93 -24.10 2.18
C SER A 20 26.30 -23.72 3.51
N ILE A 21 25.91 -22.46 3.67
CA ILE A 21 24.92 -22.11 4.69
C ILE A 21 23.70 -22.95 4.30
N ALA A 22 23.45 -24.01 5.05
CA ALA A 22 22.27 -24.82 4.83
C ALA A 22 21.09 -24.01 5.35
N MET A 23 20.35 -23.40 4.42
CA MET A 23 19.06 -22.78 4.68
C MET A 23 18.13 -23.86 5.25
N LEU A 24 17.58 -23.63 6.46
CA LEU A 24 16.61 -24.53 7.05
C LEU A 24 15.24 -24.32 6.40
N ASN A 25 14.41 -25.35 6.36
CA ASN A 25 12.99 -25.14 6.14
C ASN A 25 12.36 -24.60 7.42
N GLY A 26 12.06 -23.31 7.41
CA GLY A 26 11.49 -22.60 8.54
C GLY A 26 10.05 -22.96 8.89
N CYS A 27 9.31 -23.56 7.97
CA CYS A 27 7.86 -23.54 8.07
C CYS A 27 7.24 -24.94 7.91
N ILE A 28 6.17 -25.20 8.66
CA ILE A 28 5.42 -26.46 8.57
C ILE A 28 4.23 -26.25 7.62
N ASP A 29 4.01 -27.14 6.66
CA ASP A 29 2.77 -27.15 5.85
C ASP A 29 1.57 -27.39 6.77
N THR A 30 0.75 -26.38 7.02
CA THR A 30 -0.51 -26.53 7.74
C THR A 30 -1.67 -26.61 6.75
N ASN A 31 -2.11 -27.82 6.46
CA ASN A 31 -3.29 -28.09 5.61
C ASN A 31 -4.63 -27.57 6.19
N GLU A 32 -4.64 -26.86 7.34
CA GLU A 32 -5.83 -26.31 8.01
C GLU A 32 -5.56 -24.92 8.63
N SER A 33 -4.97 -23.99 7.90
CA SER A 33 -4.72 -22.63 8.39
C SER A 33 -5.83 -21.64 8.01
N ASP A 34 -6.15 -20.69 8.90
CA ASP A 34 -7.12 -19.61 8.69
C ASP A 34 -6.88 -18.87 7.36
N LYS A 35 -7.88 -18.81 6.47
CA LYS A 35 -7.79 -18.15 5.16
C LYS A 35 -7.85 -16.63 5.30
N LYS A 36 -6.70 -15.97 5.39
CA LYS A 36 -6.63 -14.52 5.59
C LYS A 36 -6.53 -13.76 4.27
N THR A 37 -7.17 -12.60 4.21
CA THR A 37 -7.11 -11.68 3.07
C THR A 37 -6.87 -10.26 3.56
N ALA A 38 -5.91 -9.57 2.96
CA ALA A 38 -5.79 -8.12 3.08
C ALA A 38 -6.39 -7.47 1.85
N PHE A 39 -7.32 -6.53 2.07
CA PHE A 39 -7.98 -5.79 1.02
C PHE A 39 -7.68 -4.29 1.15
N TYR A 40 -6.89 -3.77 0.22
CA TYR A 40 -6.49 -2.37 0.16
C TYR A 40 -7.37 -1.52 -0.75
N PHE A 41 -7.64 -0.29 -0.30
CA PHE A 41 -8.04 0.81 -1.17
C PHE A 41 -6.81 1.66 -1.52
N ALA A 42 -6.46 1.76 -2.80
CA ALA A 42 -5.37 2.62 -3.26
C ALA A 42 -5.94 3.90 -3.87
N ASN A 43 -5.85 5.02 -3.13
CA ASN A 43 -6.49 6.29 -3.52
C ASN A 43 -5.82 6.95 -4.75
N GLY A 44 -6.52 7.87 -5.42
CA GLY A 44 -5.87 8.81 -6.34
C GLY A 44 -5.02 9.83 -5.59
N ILE A 45 -4.20 10.61 -6.31
CA ILE A 45 -3.57 11.80 -5.70
C ILE A 45 -4.64 12.78 -5.21
N LEU A 46 -4.31 13.67 -4.27
CA LEU A 46 -5.24 14.66 -3.69
C LEU A 46 -6.40 14.10 -2.86
N THR A 47 -6.33 12.82 -2.50
CA THR A 47 -7.23 12.25 -1.50
C THR A 47 -6.63 12.49 -0.13
N SER A 48 -7.39 13.06 0.82
CA SER A 48 -6.89 13.21 2.20
C SER A 48 -6.73 11.85 2.88
N PRO A 49 -5.83 11.71 3.87
CA PRO A 49 -5.69 10.45 4.63
C PRO A 49 -7.00 10.00 5.26
N PHE A 50 -7.80 10.97 5.74
CA PHE A 50 -9.13 10.70 6.27
C PHE A 50 -10.07 10.11 5.20
N ALA A 51 -10.09 10.66 3.98
CA ALA A 51 -10.94 10.18 2.90
C ALA A 51 -10.53 8.77 2.43
N ALA A 52 -9.23 8.47 2.35
CA ALA A 52 -8.72 7.14 2.01
C ALA A 52 -9.14 6.09 3.06
N LYS A 53 -8.88 6.36 4.34
CA LYS A 53 -9.33 5.52 5.47
C LYS A 53 -10.85 5.35 5.51
N PHE A 54 -11.59 6.43 5.21
CA PHE A 54 -13.05 6.39 5.16
C PHE A 54 -13.56 5.47 4.04
N MET A 55 -12.90 5.48 2.87
CA MET A 55 -13.24 4.58 1.77
C MET A 55 -12.95 3.12 2.11
N ALA A 56 -11.78 2.82 2.70
CA ALA A 56 -11.48 1.47 3.20
C ALA A 56 -12.53 0.97 4.22
N LYS A 57 -12.97 1.84 5.12
CA LYS A 57 -14.07 1.54 6.06
C LYS A 57 -15.42 1.31 5.36
N LYS A 58 -15.72 2.06 4.29
CA LYS A 58 -16.92 1.81 3.46
C LYS A 58 -16.86 0.44 2.78
N MET A 59 -15.70 0.05 2.23
CA MET A 59 -15.51 -1.29 1.65
C MET A 59 -15.71 -2.39 2.70
N LYS A 60 -15.11 -2.22 3.89
CA LYS A 60 -15.27 -3.15 5.02
C LYS A 60 -16.75 -3.36 5.37
N ASN A 61 -17.49 -2.26 5.52
CA ASN A 61 -18.92 -2.31 5.87
C ASN A 61 -19.76 -2.94 4.77
N ALA A 62 -19.41 -2.72 3.50
CA ALA A 62 -20.12 -3.28 2.36
C ALA A 62 -19.90 -4.79 2.20
N TYR A 63 -18.65 -5.26 2.35
CA TYR A 63 -18.28 -6.60 1.87
C TYR A 63 -17.82 -7.58 2.91
N LYS A 64 -17.30 -7.17 4.08
CA LYS A 64 -16.62 -8.09 5.01
C LYS A 64 -17.46 -9.34 5.32
N SER A 65 -18.73 -9.16 5.69
CA SER A 65 -19.61 -10.29 6.01
C SER A 65 -19.88 -11.19 4.81
N GLN A 66 -20.05 -10.63 3.60
CA GLN A 66 -20.27 -11.42 2.39
C GLN A 66 -19.02 -12.21 2.05
N PHE A 67 -17.85 -11.56 2.08
CA PHE A 67 -16.59 -12.15 1.68
C PHE A 67 -16.09 -13.23 2.63
N GLU A 68 -16.28 -13.05 3.94
CA GLU A 68 -15.98 -14.07 4.96
C GLU A 68 -16.86 -15.32 4.81
N SER A 69 -18.02 -15.20 4.16
CA SER A 69 -18.89 -16.34 3.85
C SER A 69 -18.51 -17.12 2.59
N LEU A 70 -17.62 -16.58 1.74
CA LEU A 70 -17.21 -17.23 0.49
C LEU A 70 -16.30 -18.45 0.73
N HIS A 71 -15.56 -18.46 1.83
CA HIS A 71 -14.61 -19.52 2.18
C HIS A 71 -14.69 -19.86 3.66
N GLU A 72 -14.69 -21.16 3.99
CA GLU A 72 -14.62 -21.62 5.39
C GLU A 72 -13.35 -21.10 6.08
N ASN A 73 -13.49 -20.72 7.36
CA ASN A 73 -12.42 -20.17 8.20
C ASN A 73 -11.68 -18.99 7.54
N SER A 74 -12.40 -18.13 6.82
CA SER A 74 -11.80 -16.95 6.18
C SER A 74 -12.02 -15.66 6.97
N SER A 75 -11.03 -14.76 6.90
CA SER A 75 -11.09 -13.44 7.52
C SER A 75 -10.51 -12.37 6.59
N TYR A 76 -11.07 -11.17 6.68
CA TYR A 76 -10.69 -10.03 5.83
C TYR A 76 -10.30 -8.81 6.67
N GLU A 77 -9.15 -8.24 6.33
CA GLU A 77 -8.66 -6.96 6.80
C GLU A 77 -8.82 -5.92 5.68
N PHE A 78 -9.30 -4.73 6.03
CA PHE A 78 -9.54 -3.65 5.07
C PHE A 78 -8.76 -2.43 5.52
N SER A 79 -7.88 -1.94 4.67
CA SER A 79 -6.97 -0.81 4.94
C SER A 79 -6.82 0.04 3.69
N ASP A 80 -6.27 1.23 3.81
CA ASP A 80 -5.80 2.03 2.68
C ASP A 80 -4.33 1.74 2.36
N ALA A 81 -3.99 1.70 1.07
CA ALA A 81 -2.62 1.78 0.57
C ALA A 81 -2.42 3.22 0.09
N TYR A 82 -2.08 4.10 1.03
CA TYR A 82 -2.19 5.53 0.82
C TYR A 82 -1.15 6.03 -0.19
N ASN A 83 -1.62 6.78 -1.19
CA ASN A 83 -0.73 7.51 -2.10
C ASN A 83 -0.53 8.93 -1.57
N TYR A 84 0.61 9.18 -0.91
CA TYR A 84 0.98 10.52 -0.46
C TYR A 84 1.27 11.42 -1.67
N SER A 85 0.74 12.64 -1.65
CA SER A 85 1.12 13.72 -2.56
C SER A 85 1.72 14.86 -1.72
N GLN A 86 3.02 14.79 -1.40
CA GLN A 86 3.67 15.80 -0.58
C GLN A 86 3.78 17.14 -1.33
N GLY A 87 3.58 18.25 -0.62
CA GLY A 87 4.06 19.58 -0.97
C GLY A 87 3.44 20.28 -2.18
N ALA A 88 3.66 19.80 -3.39
CA ALA A 88 3.45 20.58 -4.62
C ALA A 88 1.99 21.02 -4.84
N LEU A 89 1.04 20.09 -4.69
CA LEU A 89 -0.38 20.38 -4.87
C LEU A 89 -1.02 21.06 -3.67
N THR A 90 -0.53 20.77 -2.46
CA THR A 90 -0.94 21.50 -1.26
C THR A 90 -0.51 22.95 -1.35
N ASP A 91 0.70 23.23 -1.82
CA ASP A 91 1.19 24.59 -2.08
C ASP A 91 0.35 25.28 -3.15
N ILE A 92 -0.01 24.60 -4.24
CA ILE A 92 -0.84 25.21 -5.30
C ILE A 92 -2.27 25.46 -4.83
N THR A 93 -2.90 24.50 -4.14
CA THR A 93 -4.25 24.68 -3.60
C THR A 93 -4.28 25.70 -2.47
N GLN A 94 -3.23 25.81 -1.66
CA GLN A 94 -3.06 26.86 -0.65
C GLN A 94 -2.80 28.23 -1.28
N VAL A 95 -1.94 28.31 -2.30
CA VAL A 95 -1.70 29.56 -3.05
C VAL A 95 -2.97 29.99 -3.77
N LEU A 96 -3.69 29.07 -4.39
CA LEU A 96 -4.98 29.33 -5.02
C LEU A 96 -6.00 29.81 -3.98
N GLN A 97 -6.10 29.15 -2.83
CA GLN A 97 -6.98 29.59 -1.75
C GLN A 97 -6.57 30.99 -1.24
N GLN A 98 -5.28 31.25 -1.03
CA GLN A 98 -4.77 32.57 -0.64
C GLN A 98 -5.12 33.64 -1.68
N LYS A 99 -5.02 33.33 -2.98
CA LYS A 99 -5.41 34.25 -4.06
C LYS A 99 -6.91 34.50 -4.10
N MET A 100 -7.72 33.46 -3.91
CA MET A 100 -9.17 33.59 -3.80
C MET A 100 -9.59 34.42 -2.58
N ASP A 101 -8.89 34.26 -1.46
CA ASP A 101 -9.11 35.02 -0.23
C ASP A 101 -8.65 36.49 -0.38
N GLU A 102 -7.53 36.73 -1.09
CA GLU A 102 -7.06 38.08 -1.44
C GLU A 102 -8.07 38.84 -2.32
N ASP A 103 -8.69 38.15 -3.28
CA ASP A 103 -9.57 38.75 -4.29
C ASP A 103 -11.08 38.61 -3.98
N GLY A 104 -11.45 38.09 -2.81
CA GLY A 104 -12.83 38.09 -2.28
C GLY A 104 -13.78 37.04 -2.90
N ALA A 105 -13.25 35.91 -3.36
CA ALA A 105 -14.03 34.78 -3.89
C ALA A 105 -14.53 33.85 -2.76
N ASP A 106 -15.34 34.39 -1.85
CA ASP A 106 -15.93 33.63 -0.73
C ASP A 106 -16.92 32.56 -1.22
N GLY A 107 -16.77 31.32 -0.72
CA GLY A 107 -17.77 30.25 -0.87
C GLY A 107 -17.39 29.07 -1.77
N ILE A 108 -16.17 29.07 -2.34
CA ILE A 108 -15.60 27.92 -3.06
C ILE A 108 -14.19 27.67 -2.51
N ASN A 109 -13.84 26.41 -2.24
CA ASN A 109 -12.50 26.06 -1.80
C ASN A 109 -11.60 25.66 -2.99
N GLY A 110 -10.28 25.70 -2.80
CA GLY A 110 -9.31 25.32 -3.83
C GLY A 110 -9.50 23.92 -4.41
N TYR A 111 -10.07 22.98 -3.64
CA TYR A 111 -10.40 21.62 -4.12
C TYR A 111 -11.53 21.61 -5.15
N GLN A 112 -12.56 22.43 -4.98
CA GLN A 112 -13.66 22.53 -5.94
C GLN A 112 -13.23 23.17 -7.26
N ILE A 113 -12.27 24.11 -7.21
CA ILE A 113 -11.65 24.66 -8.41
C ILE A 113 -10.78 23.61 -9.09
N TYR A 114 -10.01 22.84 -8.33
CA TYR A 114 -9.26 21.69 -8.85
C TYR A 114 -10.19 20.71 -9.58
N GLU A 115 -11.33 20.34 -9.00
CA GLU A 115 -12.31 19.45 -9.65
C GLU A 115 -12.84 20.02 -10.96
N LEU A 116 -13.07 21.33 -11.03
CA LEU A 116 -13.53 21.99 -12.25
C LEU A 116 -12.47 22.00 -13.35
N ILE A 117 -11.23 22.33 -12.99
CA ILE A 117 -10.12 22.36 -13.95
C ILE A 117 -9.77 20.95 -14.42
N SER A 118 -9.76 19.98 -13.51
CA SER A 118 -9.50 18.58 -13.84
C SER A 118 -10.67 17.92 -14.58
N SER A 119 -11.87 18.50 -14.56
CA SER A 119 -13.05 17.95 -15.27
C SER A 119 -13.00 18.08 -16.80
N GLY A 120 -11.91 18.57 -17.41
CA GLY A 120 -11.81 18.66 -18.88
C GLY A 120 -12.83 19.59 -19.55
N LEU A 121 -13.55 20.41 -18.77
CA LEU A 121 -14.42 21.47 -19.26
C LEU A 121 -13.59 22.59 -19.88
N ASP A 122 -14.12 23.26 -20.91
CA ASP A 122 -13.52 24.50 -21.40
C ASP A 122 -13.70 25.65 -20.38
N ASN A 123 -12.89 26.70 -20.53
CA ASN A 123 -12.89 27.84 -19.59
C ASN A 123 -14.26 28.53 -19.48
N ASP A 124 -15.05 28.55 -20.57
CA ASP A 124 -16.40 29.12 -20.56
C ASP A 124 -17.36 28.26 -19.72
N ALA A 125 -17.28 26.93 -19.84
CA ALA A 125 -18.06 25.99 -19.05
C ALA A 125 -17.65 25.99 -17.57
N ILE A 126 -16.35 26.08 -17.27
CA ILE A 126 -15.86 26.26 -15.88
C ILE A 126 -16.46 27.52 -15.29
N ARG A 127 -16.36 28.66 -15.99
CA ARG A 127 -16.97 29.93 -15.55
C ARG A 127 -18.48 29.83 -15.39
N ALA A 128 -19.18 29.11 -16.26
CA ALA A 128 -20.62 28.89 -16.13
C ALA A 128 -20.98 28.14 -14.84
N VAL A 129 -20.20 27.13 -14.44
CA VAL A 129 -20.43 26.39 -13.18
C VAL A 129 -20.09 27.26 -11.96
N LEU A 130 -19.05 28.09 -12.05
CA LEU A 130 -18.68 29.03 -11.00
C LEU A 130 -19.71 30.16 -10.83
N ALA A 131 -20.34 30.61 -11.92
CA ALA A 131 -21.34 31.69 -11.91
C ALA A 131 -22.58 31.38 -11.07
N VAL A 132 -22.89 30.10 -10.84
CA VAL A 132 -24.02 29.68 -9.99
C VAL A 132 -23.71 29.87 -8.50
N ARG A 133 -22.41 29.90 -8.14
CA ARG A 133 -21.94 29.91 -6.76
C ARG A 133 -21.26 31.23 -6.37
N LEU A 134 -20.73 31.97 -7.33
CA LEU A 134 -19.97 33.19 -7.13
C LEU A 134 -20.75 34.44 -7.53
N THR A 135 -20.42 35.56 -6.89
CA THR A 135 -20.87 36.88 -7.35
C THR A 135 -20.20 37.24 -8.69
N PRO A 136 -20.79 38.12 -9.53
CA PRO A 136 -20.16 38.53 -10.79
C PRO A 136 -18.74 39.11 -10.63
N SER A 137 -18.45 39.76 -9.50
CA SER A 137 -17.11 40.26 -9.17
C SER A 137 -16.13 39.14 -8.82
N ALA A 138 -16.56 38.14 -8.05
CA ALA A 138 -15.72 36.97 -7.73
C ALA A 138 -15.50 36.06 -8.95
N LEU A 139 -16.51 35.94 -9.82
CA LEU A 139 -16.39 35.19 -11.07
C LEU A 139 -15.37 35.83 -12.04
N ALA A 140 -15.26 37.16 -12.04
CA ALA A 140 -14.34 37.88 -12.92
C ALA A 140 -12.85 37.58 -12.67
N VAL A 141 -12.52 36.98 -11.52
CA VAL A 141 -11.16 36.52 -11.17
C VAL A 141 -10.73 35.36 -12.07
N PHE A 142 -11.66 34.47 -12.45
CA PHE A 142 -11.40 33.27 -13.25
C PHE A 142 -11.28 33.58 -14.74
N THR A 143 -10.27 34.38 -15.10
CA THR A 143 -9.93 34.68 -16.49
C THR A 143 -9.41 33.43 -17.22
N ASP A 144 -9.46 33.42 -18.56
CA ASP A 144 -8.92 32.31 -19.35
C ASP A 144 -7.44 32.07 -19.02
N THR A 145 -6.65 33.13 -18.87
CA THR A 145 -5.24 33.05 -18.48
C THR A 145 -5.06 32.41 -17.11
N LEU A 146 -5.86 32.78 -16.11
CA LEU A 146 -5.77 32.18 -14.78
C LEU A 146 -6.17 30.70 -14.82
N LEU A 147 -7.24 30.34 -15.53
CA LEU A 147 -7.69 28.95 -15.64
C LEU A 147 -6.66 28.07 -16.38
N GLU A 148 -6.02 28.61 -17.41
CA GLU A 148 -4.91 27.95 -18.12
C GLU A 148 -3.69 27.80 -17.21
N GLU A 149 -3.25 28.86 -16.52
CA GLU A 149 -2.13 28.82 -15.57
C GLU A 149 -2.38 27.83 -14.41
N LEU A 150 -3.61 27.76 -13.91
CA LEU A 150 -3.99 26.79 -12.88
C LEU A 150 -4.02 25.37 -13.43
N GLY A 151 -4.50 25.16 -14.66
CA GLY A 151 -4.45 23.87 -15.35
C GLY A 151 -3.02 23.38 -15.58
N GLU A 152 -2.13 24.25 -16.05
CA GLU A 152 -0.71 23.96 -16.22
C GLU A 152 -0.02 23.67 -14.88
N SER A 153 -0.29 24.50 -13.87
CA SER A 153 0.26 24.33 -12.51
C SER A 153 -0.19 23.01 -11.89
N MET A 154 -1.46 22.65 -12.01
CA MET A 154 -1.99 21.36 -11.54
C MET A 154 -1.41 20.17 -12.31
N THR A 155 -1.18 20.33 -13.61
CA THR A 155 -0.51 19.32 -14.44
C THR A 155 0.94 19.12 -13.97
N GLN A 156 1.68 20.22 -13.77
CA GLN A 156 3.05 20.19 -13.26
C GLN A 156 3.10 19.56 -11.86
N ALA A 157 2.15 19.88 -11.00
CA ALA A 157 2.11 19.36 -9.64
C ALA A 157 1.70 17.88 -9.58
N SER A 158 0.91 17.41 -10.56
CA SER A 158 0.69 15.99 -10.79
C SER A 158 2.00 15.29 -11.22
N VAL A 159 2.85 15.96 -12.01
CA VAL A 159 4.20 15.47 -12.37
C VAL A 159 5.16 15.50 -11.18
N GLU A 160 5.09 16.50 -10.31
CA GLU A 160 5.89 16.58 -9.08
C GLU A 160 5.42 15.57 -8.02
N ALA A 161 4.11 15.30 -7.90
CA ALA A 161 3.62 14.18 -7.10
C ALA A 161 4.12 12.82 -7.63
N ILE A 162 4.39 12.73 -8.94
CA ILE A 162 5.03 11.56 -9.57
C ILE A 162 6.54 11.49 -9.25
N SER A 163 7.19 12.55 -8.73
CA SER A 163 8.57 12.45 -8.22
C SER A 163 8.65 11.54 -6.99
N ASP A 164 7.65 11.59 -6.11
CA ASP A 164 7.55 10.71 -4.92
C ASP A 164 7.10 9.29 -5.26
N ARG A 165 6.79 9.01 -6.53
CA ARG A 165 6.32 7.72 -7.02
C ARG A 165 7.27 6.57 -6.71
N LEU A 166 8.57 6.81 -6.64
CA LEU A 166 9.53 5.75 -6.29
C LEU A 166 9.38 5.34 -4.82
N THR A 167 9.22 6.31 -3.92
CA THR A 167 9.02 6.07 -2.49
C THR A 167 7.68 5.40 -2.24
N VAL A 168 6.58 5.97 -2.75
CA VAL A 168 5.22 5.42 -2.57
C VAL A 168 5.11 4.01 -3.14
N ASN A 169 5.68 3.74 -4.32
CA ASN A 169 5.69 2.38 -4.85
C ASN A 169 6.55 1.43 -4.01
N SER A 170 7.66 1.90 -3.43
CA SER A 170 8.46 1.06 -2.53
C SER A 170 7.66 0.66 -1.29
N GLU A 171 6.91 1.60 -0.70
CA GLU A 171 6.02 1.33 0.45
C GLU A 171 4.89 0.38 0.08
N HIS A 172 4.19 0.61 -1.04
CA HIS A 172 3.12 -0.28 -1.50
C HIS A 172 3.63 -1.69 -1.74
N VAL A 173 4.83 -1.84 -2.33
CA VAL A 173 5.39 -3.17 -2.50
C VAL A 173 5.75 -3.80 -1.16
N GLY A 174 6.40 -3.07 -0.24
CA GLY A 174 6.72 -3.59 1.09
C GLY A 174 5.46 -4.09 1.82
N LEU A 175 4.40 -3.28 1.81
CA LEU A 175 3.10 -3.60 2.37
C LEU A 175 2.47 -4.88 1.78
N TYR A 176 2.38 -4.96 0.44
CA TYR A 176 1.78 -6.13 -0.23
C TYR A 176 2.63 -7.39 -0.07
N GLU A 177 3.97 -7.27 -0.12
CA GLU A 177 4.88 -8.38 0.11
C GLU A 177 4.78 -8.89 1.54
N ALA A 178 4.75 -8.00 2.53
CA ALA A 178 4.59 -8.38 3.93
C ALA A 178 3.30 -9.17 4.15
N ASP A 179 2.18 -8.74 3.56
CA ASP A 179 0.93 -9.47 3.70
C ASP A 179 0.91 -10.81 2.97
N LEU A 180 1.49 -10.90 1.77
CA LEU A 180 1.66 -12.15 1.02
C LEU A 180 2.58 -13.15 1.73
N LEU A 181 3.74 -12.68 2.19
CA LEU A 181 4.64 -13.45 3.03
C LEU A 181 3.88 -13.89 4.27
N SER A 182 2.98 -13.03 4.77
CA SER A 182 2.11 -13.35 5.88
C SER A 182 0.94 -14.28 5.66
N GLY A 183 0.98 -15.05 4.57
CA GLY A 183 -0.04 -16.04 4.28
C GLY A 183 -1.41 -15.42 3.99
N LYS A 184 -1.49 -14.09 3.85
CA LYS A 184 -2.68 -13.42 3.34
C LYS A 184 -2.57 -13.34 1.82
N ARG A 185 -3.66 -13.57 1.11
CA ARG A 185 -3.74 -13.03 -0.26
C ARG A 185 -3.99 -11.52 -0.19
N VAL A 186 -3.59 -10.80 -1.22
CA VAL A 186 -3.71 -9.34 -1.31
C VAL A 186 -4.70 -8.98 -2.42
N LEU A 187 -5.76 -8.27 -2.08
CA LEU A 187 -6.73 -7.72 -3.03
C LEU A 187 -6.63 -6.20 -3.00
N ILE A 188 -6.72 -5.54 -4.15
CA ILE A 188 -6.58 -4.08 -4.23
C ILE A 188 -7.69 -3.49 -5.08
N MET A 189 -8.28 -2.38 -4.62
CA MET A 189 -9.18 -1.55 -5.42
C MET A 189 -8.54 -0.17 -5.58
N PRO A 190 -7.76 0.08 -6.64
CA PRO A 190 -7.29 1.41 -6.94
C PRO A 190 -8.36 2.29 -7.57
N HIS A 191 -8.29 3.59 -7.29
CA HIS A 191 -9.08 4.63 -7.94
C HIS A 191 -8.18 5.67 -8.62
N SER A 192 -8.60 6.16 -9.79
CA SER A 192 -7.92 7.23 -10.51
C SER A 192 -6.43 6.92 -10.70
N GLN A 193 -5.54 7.86 -10.42
CA GLN A 193 -4.10 7.70 -10.54
C GLN A 193 -3.53 6.60 -9.63
N GLY A 194 -4.26 6.16 -8.60
CA GLY A 194 -3.92 4.98 -7.78
C GLY A 194 -3.72 3.71 -8.62
N ASN A 195 -4.33 3.63 -9.80
CA ASN A 195 -4.12 2.53 -10.75
C ASN A 195 -2.68 2.49 -11.29
N LEU A 196 -2.03 3.64 -11.48
CA LEU A 196 -0.64 3.71 -11.98
C LEU A 196 0.36 3.21 -10.92
N PHE A 197 0.14 3.59 -9.66
CA PHE A 197 0.90 3.08 -8.52
C PHE A 197 0.68 1.57 -8.35
N THR A 198 -0.58 1.13 -8.36
CA THR A 198 -0.92 -0.30 -8.25
C THR A 198 -0.31 -1.13 -9.36
N ASN A 199 -0.34 -0.67 -10.62
CA ASN A 199 0.32 -1.38 -11.72
C ASN A 199 1.82 -1.59 -11.45
N THR A 200 2.50 -0.54 -10.98
CA THR A 200 3.94 -0.59 -10.71
C THR A 200 4.25 -1.50 -9.53
N ALA A 201 3.49 -1.38 -8.44
CA ALA A 201 3.66 -2.16 -7.24
C ALA A 201 3.35 -3.65 -7.47
N VAL A 202 2.18 -3.98 -8.03
CA VAL A 202 1.79 -5.38 -8.31
C VAL A 202 2.77 -6.06 -9.27
N THR A 203 3.22 -5.37 -10.32
CA THR A 203 4.26 -5.91 -11.22
C THR A 203 5.53 -6.26 -10.45
N SER A 204 5.96 -5.39 -9.55
CA SER A 204 7.16 -5.59 -8.74
C SER A 204 7.01 -6.74 -7.74
N VAL A 205 5.87 -6.81 -7.04
CA VAL A 205 5.51 -7.90 -6.12
C VAL A 205 5.52 -9.24 -6.86
N LYS A 206 4.82 -9.35 -7.99
CA LYS A 206 4.75 -10.60 -8.77
C LYS A 206 6.12 -11.04 -9.28
N ALA A 207 7.00 -10.10 -9.63
CA ALA A 207 8.36 -10.39 -10.07
C ALA A 207 9.26 -10.91 -8.93
N ARG A 208 9.08 -10.38 -7.71
CA ARG A 208 9.85 -10.73 -6.51
C ARG A 208 9.32 -11.95 -5.77
N GLN A 209 8.01 -12.10 -5.66
CA GLN A 209 7.31 -13.16 -4.95
C GLN A 209 6.68 -14.17 -5.93
N ARG A 210 7.51 -14.81 -6.77
CA ARG A 210 7.03 -15.63 -7.90
C ARG A 210 6.10 -16.76 -7.47
N ASP A 211 6.37 -17.41 -6.34
CA ASP A 211 5.55 -18.51 -5.82
C ASP A 211 4.21 -18.04 -5.23
N ARG A 212 4.02 -16.72 -5.08
CA ARG A 212 2.81 -16.07 -4.56
C ARG A 212 2.20 -15.09 -5.55
N ALA A 213 2.69 -15.05 -6.80
CA ALA A 213 2.28 -14.07 -7.80
C ALA A 213 0.78 -14.15 -8.15
N GLU A 214 0.17 -15.33 -8.02
CA GLU A 214 -1.27 -15.54 -8.22
C GLU A 214 -2.11 -15.12 -7.01
N SER A 215 -1.50 -14.92 -5.84
CA SER A 215 -2.18 -14.55 -4.59
C SER A 215 -2.35 -13.04 -4.42
N ILE A 216 -2.06 -12.26 -5.46
CA ILE A 216 -2.30 -10.82 -5.52
C ILE A 216 -3.04 -10.45 -6.81
N ASP A 217 -4.17 -9.76 -6.68
CA ASP A 217 -4.98 -9.30 -7.82
C ASP A 217 -5.72 -8.00 -7.46
N TYR A 218 -6.19 -7.27 -8.47
CA TYR A 218 -6.84 -5.97 -8.28
C TYR A 218 -7.94 -5.68 -9.30
N PHE A 219 -8.79 -4.72 -8.97
CA PHE A 219 -9.83 -4.22 -9.85
C PHE A 219 -9.83 -2.70 -9.88
N GLY A 220 -9.50 -2.14 -11.04
CA GLY A 220 -9.33 -0.71 -11.21
C GLY A 220 -10.64 0.07 -11.35
N VAL A 221 -10.72 1.23 -10.72
CA VAL A 221 -11.83 2.18 -10.88
C VAL A 221 -11.31 3.50 -11.43
N ALA A 222 -12.00 4.08 -12.41
CA ALA A 222 -11.64 5.33 -13.08
C ALA A 222 -10.18 5.31 -13.57
N ASN A 223 -9.80 4.32 -14.39
CA ASN A 223 -8.40 3.97 -14.63
C ASN A 223 -7.73 4.85 -15.73
N PRO A 224 -6.73 5.68 -15.41
CA PRO A 224 -5.97 6.48 -16.39
C PRO A 224 -4.77 5.73 -16.99
N ALA A 225 -4.50 4.48 -16.61
CA ALA A 225 -3.37 3.73 -17.14
C ALA A 225 -3.58 3.35 -18.61
N ALA A 226 -2.49 3.19 -19.36
CA ALA A 226 -2.53 2.69 -20.73
C ALA A 226 -2.84 1.17 -20.82
N SER A 227 -2.63 0.44 -19.73
CA SER A 227 -2.84 -1.01 -19.64
C SER A 227 -2.93 -1.44 -18.16
N THR A 228 -3.38 -2.67 -17.92
CA THR A 228 -3.38 -3.31 -16.59
C THR A 228 -2.39 -4.47 -16.53
N VAL A 229 -1.95 -4.82 -15.33
CA VAL A 229 -1.08 -5.99 -15.10
C VAL A 229 -1.90 -7.24 -15.33
N ASP A 230 -1.39 -8.17 -16.13
CA ASP A 230 -2.02 -9.45 -16.49
C ASP A 230 -3.47 -9.33 -17.00
N GLY A 231 -3.85 -8.17 -17.54
CA GLY A 231 -5.20 -7.92 -18.02
C GLY A 231 -6.25 -7.78 -16.90
N ALA A 232 -5.84 -7.36 -15.70
CA ALA A 232 -6.77 -7.10 -14.60
C ALA A 232 -7.95 -6.21 -15.04
N SER A 233 -9.15 -6.56 -14.58
CA SER A 233 -10.39 -5.88 -14.93
C SER A 233 -10.45 -4.47 -14.34
N TYR A 234 -11.23 -3.60 -14.98
CA TYR A 234 -11.45 -2.24 -14.50
C TYR A 234 -12.83 -1.73 -14.89
N VAL A 235 -13.25 -0.62 -14.30
CA VAL A 235 -14.41 0.17 -14.70
C VAL A 235 -14.05 1.65 -14.81
N THR A 236 -14.43 2.28 -15.92
CA THR A 236 -14.27 3.71 -16.18
C THR A 236 -15.51 4.20 -16.91
N ALA A 237 -16.21 5.19 -16.35
CA ALA A 237 -17.43 5.73 -16.93
C ALA A 237 -17.16 6.51 -18.23
N ASP A 238 -18.10 6.45 -19.16
CA ASP A 238 -18.04 7.19 -20.44
C ASP A 238 -18.13 8.70 -20.22
N ASP A 239 -18.83 9.12 -19.17
CA ASP A 239 -19.03 10.51 -18.77
C ASP A 239 -18.11 10.97 -17.62
N ASP A 240 -17.10 10.17 -17.25
CA ASP A 240 -16.01 10.58 -16.38
C ASP A 240 -15.17 11.63 -17.10
N ARG A 241 -15.27 12.87 -16.64
CA ARG A 241 -14.70 14.00 -17.36
C ARG A 241 -13.21 14.18 -17.11
N VAL A 242 -12.69 13.69 -15.99
CA VAL A 242 -11.25 13.70 -15.70
C VAL A 242 -10.53 12.73 -16.62
N ILE A 243 -11.01 11.48 -16.69
CA ILE A 243 -10.42 10.49 -17.60
C ILE A 243 -10.70 10.86 -19.07
N GLY A 244 -11.88 11.41 -19.36
CA GLY A 244 -12.22 11.95 -20.68
C GLY A 244 -11.24 13.04 -21.13
N GLY A 245 -10.91 13.99 -20.25
CA GLY A 245 -9.91 15.03 -20.51
C GLY A 245 -8.50 14.48 -20.73
N LEU A 246 -8.04 13.59 -19.84
CA LEU A 246 -6.74 12.93 -19.99
C LEU A 246 -6.61 12.17 -21.31
N ARG A 247 -7.69 11.52 -21.78
CA ARG A 247 -7.71 10.78 -23.04
C ARG A 247 -7.42 11.64 -24.29
N LEU A 248 -7.60 12.96 -24.21
CA LEU A 248 -7.30 13.87 -25.31
C LEU A 248 -5.80 14.07 -25.52
N ILE A 249 -5.01 13.86 -24.47
CA ILE A 249 -3.57 14.18 -24.44
C ILE A 249 -2.68 12.98 -24.10
N GLU A 250 -3.24 11.94 -23.48
CA GLU A 250 -2.53 10.76 -23.00
C GLU A 250 -3.19 9.46 -23.49
N ASN A 251 -2.38 8.40 -23.57
CA ASN A 251 -2.88 7.07 -23.88
C ASN A 251 -3.45 6.40 -22.62
N VAL A 252 -4.77 6.36 -22.49
CA VAL A 252 -5.49 5.78 -21.36
C VAL A 252 -6.43 4.67 -21.80
N LEU A 253 -6.75 3.73 -20.91
CA LEU A 253 -7.74 2.68 -21.17
C LEU A 253 -9.11 3.28 -21.58
N PRO A 254 -9.84 2.60 -22.49
CA PRO A 254 -11.14 3.08 -22.92
C PRO A 254 -12.14 3.02 -21.77
N SER A 255 -13.06 3.98 -21.73
CA SER A 255 -14.25 3.89 -20.89
C SER A 255 -15.08 2.67 -21.31
N ASN A 256 -15.74 2.05 -20.35
CA ASN A 256 -16.37 0.74 -20.52
C ASN A 256 -17.69 0.60 -19.76
N ILE A 257 -18.25 1.70 -19.27
CA ILE A 257 -19.59 1.74 -18.69
C ILE A 257 -20.28 3.08 -18.97
N ASP A 258 -21.56 2.99 -19.30
CA ASP A 258 -22.46 4.14 -19.24
C ASP A 258 -22.93 4.27 -17.79
N ASN A 259 -22.53 5.37 -17.15
CA ASN A 259 -22.86 5.65 -15.76
C ASN A 259 -23.82 6.83 -15.61
N ASP A 260 -24.36 7.35 -16.72
CA ASP A 260 -25.36 8.39 -16.71
C ASP A 260 -26.70 7.78 -16.24
N PRO A 261 -27.22 8.19 -15.07
CA PRO A 261 -28.45 7.64 -14.55
C PRO A 261 -29.68 7.93 -15.43
N SER A 262 -29.60 8.79 -16.46
CA SER A 262 -30.55 9.04 -17.56
C SER A 262 -32.02 9.37 -17.20
N ILE A 263 -32.49 9.16 -15.96
CA ILE A 263 -33.90 8.92 -15.63
C ILE A 263 -34.33 9.55 -14.29
N LEU A 264 -33.63 10.54 -13.75
CA LEU A 264 -34.16 11.33 -12.62
C LEU A 264 -34.58 12.73 -13.10
N PRO A 265 -35.89 13.00 -13.29
CA PRO A 265 -36.38 14.36 -13.40
C PRO A 265 -35.93 15.15 -12.17
N ASP A 266 -35.48 16.40 -12.34
CA ASP A 266 -35.02 17.30 -11.25
C ASP A 266 -35.97 17.33 -10.02
N PHE A 267 -37.26 17.07 -10.23
CA PHE A 267 -38.29 17.03 -9.19
C PHE A 267 -38.25 15.77 -8.28
N LEU A 268 -37.54 14.69 -8.65
CA LEU A 268 -37.39 13.46 -7.85
C LEU A 268 -35.98 13.26 -7.28
N GLY A 269 -35.06 14.21 -7.49
CA GLY A 269 -33.73 14.20 -6.88
C GLY A 269 -32.61 14.80 -7.74
N GLY A 270 -32.68 14.73 -9.08
CA GLY A 270 -31.63 15.23 -9.97
C GLY A 270 -30.34 14.38 -9.98
N ASP A 271 -29.35 14.80 -10.77
CA ASP A 271 -28.00 14.23 -10.78
C ASP A 271 -27.22 14.77 -9.56
N PHE A 272 -26.80 13.86 -8.67
CA PHE A 272 -26.08 14.19 -7.43
C PHE A 272 -24.58 13.94 -7.54
N ARG A 273 -24.11 13.52 -8.72
CA ARG A 273 -22.70 13.29 -8.98
C ARG A 273 -21.92 14.59 -8.93
N SER A 274 -20.62 14.45 -8.70
CA SER A 274 -19.71 15.58 -8.74
C SER A 274 -19.68 16.18 -10.14
N ILE A 275 -19.21 17.42 -10.26
CA ILE A 275 -19.12 18.10 -11.56
C ILE A 275 -18.17 17.36 -12.52
N SER A 276 -17.23 16.58 -11.98
CA SER A 276 -16.24 15.84 -12.75
C SER A 276 -16.67 14.42 -13.10
N ASN A 277 -17.73 13.89 -12.46
CA ASN A 277 -18.15 12.49 -12.56
C ASN A 277 -16.99 11.50 -12.32
N HIS A 278 -16.02 11.86 -11.48
CA HIS A 278 -14.77 11.12 -11.28
C HIS A 278 -14.55 10.61 -9.85
N LEU A 279 -15.19 11.20 -8.84
CA LEU A 279 -14.98 10.87 -7.44
C LEU A 279 -15.42 9.43 -7.12
N ILE A 280 -14.61 8.73 -6.33
CA ILE A 280 -14.88 7.33 -6.00
C ILE A 280 -16.22 7.14 -5.29
N ILE A 281 -16.58 7.99 -4.33
CA ILE A 281 -17.79 7.81 -3.51
C ILE A 281 -19.04 8.23 -4.28
N GLU A 282 -19.03 9.42 -4.85
CA GLU A 282 -20.19 10.07 -5.47
C GLU A 282 -20.48 9.49 -6.86
N ASP A 283 -19.44 9.17 -7.62
CA ASP A 283 -19.57 8.96 -9.06
C ASP A 283 -19.34 7.52 -9.49
N TYR A 284 -18.83 6.67 -8.60
CA TYR A 284 -18.62 5.24 -8.87
C TYR A 284 -19.25 4.32 -7.82
N TRP A 285 -19.24 4.70 -6.54
CA TRP A 285 -19.69 3.86 -5.42
C TRP A 285 -21.17 4.04 -5.05
N ASP A 286 -21.86 5.01 -5.64
CA ASP A 286 -23.29 5.26 -5.38
C ASP A 286 -24.14 4.10 -5.88
N THR A 287 -25.01 3.57 -5.02
CA THR A 287 -25.87 2.41 -5.31
C THR A 287 -26.87 2.59 -6.45
N ARG A 288 -27.07 3.82 -6.91
CA ARG A 288 -27.98 4.15 -8.02
C ARG A 288 -27.30 4.05 -9.39
N LEU A 289 -25.97 3.94 -9.42
CA LEU A 289 -25.16 3.99 -10.62
C LEU A 289 -24.82 2.57 -11.12
N ALA A 290 -24.73 2.40 -12.43
CA ALA A 290 -24.40 1.11 -13.05
C ALA A 290 -22.98 0.63 -12.68
N SER A 291 -22.05 1.58 -12.48
CA SER A 291 -20.70 1.30 -11.99
C SER A 291 -20.70 0.52 -10.68
N ARG A 292 -21.69 0.75 -9.81
CA ARG A 292 -21.77 0.06 -8.53
C ARG A 292 -21.88 -1.44 -8.69
N GLU A 293 -22.78 -1.88 -9.56
CA GLU A 293 -23.02 -3.31 -9.80
C GLU A 293 -21.76 -3.98 -10.38
N VAL A 294 -21.05 -3.27 -11.26
CA VAL A 294 -19.78 -3.75 -11.83
C VAL A 294 -18.69 -3.85 -10.76
N ILE A 295 -18.59 -2.87 -9.85
CA ILE A 295 -17.67 -2.91 -8.70
C ILE A 295 -18.03 -4.10 -7.81
N ASP A 296 -19.28 -4.23 -7.37
CA ASP A 296 -19.73 -5.32 -6.49
C ASP A 296 -19.41 -6.70 -7.10
N THR A 297 -19.68 -6.87 -8.40
CA THR A 297 -19.42 -8.10 -9.13
C THR A 297 -17.93 -8.42 -9.20
N ASN A 298 -17.09 -7.45 -9.57
CA ASN A 298 -15.67 -7.71 -9.75
C ASN A 298 -14.93 -7.86 -8.42
N LEU A 299 -15.31 -7.12 -7.38
CA LEU A 299 -14.71 -7.31 -6.06
C LEU A 299 -15.11 -8.65 -5.44
N THR A 300 -16.34 -9.10 -5.66
CA THR A 300 -16.75 -10.47 -5.30
C THR A 300 -15.97 -11.51 -6.10
N ARG A 301 -15.71 -11.27 -7.38
CA ARG A 301 -14.86 -12.14 -8.23
C ARG A 301 -13.44 -12.25 -7.66
N LEU A 302 -12.80 -11.12 -7.34
CA LEU A 302 -11.48 -11.12 -6.68
C LEU A 302 -11.50 -11.95 -5.39
N ALA A 303 -12.48 -11.71 -4.52
CA ALA A 303 -12.63 -12.45 -3.27
C ALA A 303 -12.93 -13.95 -3.47
N THR A 304 -13.54 -14.33 -4.59
CA THR A 304 -13.84 -15.74 -4.90
C THR A 304 -12.62 -16.44 -5.50
N ASP A 305 -12.01 -15.83 -6.50
CA ASP A 305 -11.13 -16.51 -7.46
C ASP A 305 -9.64 -16.38 -7.13
N THR A 306 -9.21 -15.29 -6.48
CA THR A 306 -7.79 -15.08 -6.19
C THR A 306 -7.31 -16.15 -5.19
N PRO A 307 -6.36 -17.03 -5.55
CA PRO A 307 -5.94 -18.12 -4.67
C PRO A 307 -5.29 -17.59 -3.39
N PHE A 308 -5.61 -18.25 -2.28
CA PHE A 308 -4.85 -18.04 -1.04
C PHE A 308 -3.42 -18.53 -1.25
N PRO A 309 -2.41 -17.78 -0.78
CA PRO A 309 -1.04 -18.25 -0.84
C PRO A 309 -0.93 -19.55 -0.03
N VAL A 310 -0.05 -20.46 -0.44
CA VAL A 310 0.25 -21.63 0.38
C VAL A 310 0.72 -21.11 1.74
N GLN A 311 -0.09 -21.40 2.76
CA GLN A 311 0.23 -21.12 4.14
C GLN A 311 1.17 -22.21 4.60
N ILE A 312 2.45 -21.90 4.49
CA ILE A 312 3.46 -22.52 5.31
C ILE A 312 3.30 -21.82 6.67
N ALA A 313 2.99 -22.57 7.71
CA ALA A 313 2.51 -22.04 8.98
C ALA A 313 3.34 -20.82 9.40
N GLY A 314 2.68 -19.75 9.86
CA GLY A 314 3.37 -18.65 10.54
C GLY A 314 3.97 -17.53 9.72
N THR A 315 3.55 -17.29 8.47
CA THR A 315 3.81 -16.01 7.76
C THR A 315 5.24 -15.77 7.29
N GLY A 316 6.04 -16.84 7.26
CA GLY A 316 7.50 -16.80 7.29
C GLY A 316 8.01 -17.69 8.42
N SER A 317 9.31 -17.86 8.54
CA SER A 317 9.90 -18.58 9.68
C SER A 317 9.73 -17.80 10.99
N ILE A 318 9.85 -16.47 10.91
CA ILE A 318 9.65 -15.52 12.02
C ILE A 318 8.97 -14.28 11.46
N ARG A 319 7.89 -13.83 12.11
CA ARG A 319 7.35 -12.48 11.93
C ARG A 319 7.23 -11.78 13.28
N ALA A 320 7.82 -10.60 13.39
CA ALA A 320 7.57 -9.67 14.49
C ALA A 320 6.66 -8.55 14.00
N SER A 321 5.60 -8.25 14.75
CA SER A 321 4.66 -7.17 14.45
C SER A 321 4.59 -6.21 15.63
N LEU A 322 4.90 -4.94 15.37
CA LEU A 322 4.85 -3.84 16.31
C LEU A 322 3.58 -3.02 16.08
N SER A 323 2.92 -2.61 17.15
CA SER A 323 1.85 -1.60 17.17
C SER A 323 2.01 -0.73 18.40
N TRP A 324 1.52 0.50 18.38
CA TRP A 324 1.58 1.42 19.52
C TRP A 324 0.32 2.30 19.58
N GLY A 325 0.26 3.21 20.56
CA GLY A 325 -0.84 4.14 20.81
C GLY A 325 -0.71 5.48 20.08
N ASP A 326 -0.99 6.58 20.79
CA ASP A 326 -1.25 7.90 20.21
C ASP A 326 -0.01 8.70 19.78
N GLN A 327 1.20 8.26 20.13
CA GLN A 327 2.46 8.92 19.76
C GLN A 327 2.87 8.56 18.32
N PRO A 328 3.58 9.45 17.63
CA PRO A 328 3.66 9.36 16.18
C PRO A 328 4.58 8.27 15.64
N ASP A 329 5.61 7.85 16.40
CA ASP A 329 6.74 7.13 15.80
C ASP A 329 7.48 6.22 16.81
N VAL A 330 7.30 4.91 16.65
CA VAL A 330 8.06 3.85 17.34
C VAL A 330 8.61 2.89 16.29
N ASP A 331 9.92 2.80 16.21
CA ASP A 331 10.63 1.95 15.25
C ASP A 331 10.74 0.50 15.74
N LEU A 332 10.53 -0.45 14.83
CA LEU A 332 10.87 -1.86 14.99
C LEU A 332 12.32 -2.11 14.55
N HIS A 333 13.09 -2.75 15.44
CA HIS A 333 14.46 -3.19 15.17
C HIS A 333 14.58 -4.71 15.25
N ALA A 334 15.33 -5.29 14.33
CA ALA A 334 15.70 -6.70 14.35
C ALA A 334 17.21 -6.87 14.19
N TYR A 335 17.82 -7.68 15.06
CA TYR A 335 19.17 -8.19 14.86
C TYR A 335 19.11 -9.65 14.42
N GLU A 336 19.74 -9.95 13.29
CA GLU A 336 19.85 -11.29 12.74
C GLU A 336 21.01 -12.08 13.38
N PRO A 337 21.06 -13.42 13.24
CA PRO A 337 22.10 -14.26 13.83
C PRO A 337 23.55 -13.89 13.45
N ASN A 338 23.75 -13.36 12.25
CA ASN A 338 25.02 -12.87 11.72
C ASN A 338 25.45 -11.51 12.34
N GLY A 339 24.55 -10.84 13.07
CA GLY A 339 24.74 -9.50 13.63
C GLY A 339 24.23 -8.36 12.73
N GLU A 340 23.63 -8.66 11.58
CA GLU A 340 23.00 -7.66 10.71
C GLU A 340 21.83 -6.98 11.43
N HIS A 341 21.71 -5.68 11.24
CA HIS A 341 20.72 -4.85 11.95
C HIS A 341 19.72 -4.27 10.96
N VAL A 342 18.48 -4.71 11.08
CA VAL A 342 17.36 -4.34 10.23
C VAL A 342 16.46 -3.36 10.97
N TYR A 343 16.27 -2.17 10.40
CA TYR A 343 15.46 -1.08 10.96
C TYR A 343 15.12 -0.06 9.86
N TYR A 344 14.45 1.05 10.19
CA TYR A 344 13.93 2.00 9.21
C TYR A 344 14.96 2.48 8.15
N SER A 345 16.24 2.66 8.52
CA SER A 345 17.27 3.12 7.58
C SER A 345 18.03 1.99 6.86
N ASN A 346 17.87 0.75 7.32
CA ASN A 346 18.40 -0.47 6.70
C ASN A 346 17.34 -1.57 6.72
N LYS A 347 16.37 -1.50 5.80
CA LYS A 347 15.15 -2.33 5.83
C LYS A 347 15.34 -3.78 5.36
N THR A 348 16.54 -4.16 4.92
CA THR A 348 16.81 -5.49 4.35
C THR A 348 18.04 -6.07 5.01
N GLY A 349 17.87 -7.17 5.73
CA GLY A 349 18.97 -7.99 6.23
C GLY A 349 19.31 -9.14 5.30
N ASP A 350 20.16 -10.05 5.78
CA ASP A 350 20.51 -11.27 5.04
C ASP A 350 19.36 -12.30 5.11
N ASP A 351 18.60 -12.30 6.21
CA ASP A 351 17.54 -13.27 6.48
C ASP A 351 16.14 -12.68 6.29
N GLY A 352 15.90 -11.46 6.76
CA GLY A 352 14.58 -10.84 6.84
C GLY A 352 14.50 -9.43 6.28
N ILE A 353 13.26 -8.92 6.21
CA ILE A 353 12.93 -7.62 5.64
C ILE A 353 11.96 -6.90 6.59
N LEU A 354 12.15 -5.59 6.76
CA LEU A 354 11.20 -4.68 7.40
C LEU A 354 10.28 -4.07 6.32
N ASP A 355 8.97 -4.13 6.53
CA ASP A 355 7.97 -3.81 5.50
C ASP A 355 7.78 -2.31 5.25
N VAL A 356 7.42 -1.56 6.29
CA VAL A 356 7.08 -0.14 6.28
C VAL A 356 7.69 0.50 7.54
N ASP A 357 8.12 1.74 7.38
CA ASP A 357 8.49 2.62 8.49
C ASP A 357 7.28 3.57 8.66
N ASP A 358 6.45 3.33 9.68
CA ASP A 358 5.23 4.11 9.90
C ASP A 358 5.53 5.29 10.83
N VAL A 359 5.96 6.39 10.23
CA VAL A 359 6.26 7.64 10.92
C VAL A 359 5.00 8.46 11.29
N ASN A 360 3.79 7.99 10.98
CA ASN A 360 2.53 8.71 11.20
C ASN A 360 1.34 7.76 11.51
N GLY A 361 1.30 7.11 12.68
CA GLY A 361 0.18 6.20 12.99
C GLY A 361 0.25 5.48 14.34
N GLU A 362 -0.56 4.42 14.47
CA GLU A 362 -0.54 3.43 15.57
C GLU A 362 0.28 2.17 15.16
N GLY A 363 1.00 2.24 14.03
CA GLY A 363 1.54 1.08 13.32
C GLY A 363 0.45 0.28 12.56
N PRO A 364 0.75 -0.92 12.02
CA PRO A 364 1.89 -1.74 12.44
C PRO A 364 3.12 -1.69 11.54
N GLU A 365 4.29 -1.86 12.17
CA GLU A 365 5.54 -2.24 11.48
C GLU A 365 5.80 -3.74 11.62
N ASN A 366 6.32 -4.38 10.57
CA ASN A 366 6.59 -5.81 10.57
C ASN A 366 7.98 -6.15 10.05
N TYR A 367 8.71 -6.92 10.85
CA TYR A 367 9.92 -7.61 10.43
C TYR A 367 9.59 -9.07 10.11
N THR A 368 9.97 -9.54 8.93
CA THR A 368 9.62 -10.89 8.45
C THR A 368 10.84 -11.62 7.89
N VAL A 369 11.07 -12.85 8.35
CA VAL A 369 12.06 -13.80 7.80
C VAL A 369 11.31 -14.83 6.98
N SER A 370 11.73 -15.07 5.74
CA SER A 370 11.08 -16.07 4.89
C SER A 370 11.34 -17.49 5.39
N CYS A 371 10.57 -18.46 4.90
CA CYS A 371 10.75 -19.87 5.27
C CYS A 371 12.08 -20.45 4.76
N GLU A 372 12.60 -19.92 3.65
CA GLU A 372 13.82 -20.42 2.99
C GLU A 372 15.07 -19.63 3.40
N SER A 373 14.91 -18.47 4.04
CA SER A 373 16.03 -17.61 4.45
C SER A 373 16.39 -17.75 5.93
N VAL A 374 15.70 -18.61 6.67
CA VAL A 374 15.95 -18.75 8.11
C VAL A 374 17.26 -19.46 8.38
N ASN A 375 18.06 -18.86 9.25
CA ASN A 375 19.34 -19.39 9.68
C ASN A 375 19.33 -19.74 11.17
N VAL A 376 20.18 -20.71 11.54
CA VAL A 376 20.39 -21.10 12.94
C VAL A 376 21.01 -19.94 13.71
N GLY A 377 20.46 -19.65 14.88
CA GLY A 377 20.97 -18.63 15.79
C GLY A 377 19.85 -17.85 16.46
N THR A 378 20.18 -16.68 16.99
CA THR A 378 19.24 -15.87 17.77
C THR A 378 18.91 -14.58 17.04
N TYR A 379 17.63 -14.40 16.74
CA TYR A 379 17.05 -13.15 16.27
C TYR A 379 16.61 -12.33 17.48
N LYS A 380 17.02 -11.07 17.56
CA LYS A 380 16.59 -10.18 18.64
C LYS A 380 15.66 -9.12 18.09
N ILE A 381 14.48 -9.01 18.67
CA ILE A 381 13.45 -8.08 18.25
C ILE A 381 13.33 -7.02 19.34
N GLY A 382 13.53 -5.76 18.97
CA GLY A 382 13.45 -4.62 19.88
C GLY A 382 12.71 -3.45 19.28
N VAL A 383 12.49 -2.44 20.12
CA VAL A 383 11.78 -1.21 19.74
C VAL A 383 12.60 0.01 20.13
N ASN A 384 12.48 1.09 19.37
CA ASN A 384 13.05 2.39 19.71
C ASN A 384 11.96 3.46 19.64
N TYR A 385 11.83 4.28 20.68
CA TYR A 385 10.90 5.41 20.65
C TYR A 385 11.55 6.56 19.87
N TYR A 386 11.31 6.63 18.57
CA TYR A 386 12.04 7.55 17.71
C TYR A 386 11.56 8.99 17.87
N SER A 387 10.25 9.23 17.84
CA SER A 387 9.71 10.59 17.96
C SER A 387 8.38 10.63 18.71
N GLY A 388 8.27 11.58 19.63
CA GLY A 388 7.01 11.91 20.27
C GLY A 388 7.15 12.88 21.43
N SER A 389 6.04 13.14 22.11
CA SER A 389 5.90 14.23 23.09
C SER A 389 5.37 13.80 24.46
N ALA A 390 4.94 12.55 24.58
CA ALA A 390 4.47 11.92 25.81
C ALA A 390 4.90 10.44 25.85
N PRO A 391 4.79 9.74 26.99
CA PRO A 391 5.04 8.30 27.02
C PRO A 391 4.17 7.51 26.04
N GLU A 392 4.71 6.43 25.48
CA GLU A 392 4.02 5.53 24.56
C GLU A 392 4.10 4.07 25.06
N THR A 393 3.14 3.23 24.68
CA THR A 393 3.18 1.78 24.92
C THR A 393 3.35 1.04 23.61
N ALA A 394 4.56 0.52 23.39
CA ALA A 394 4.85 -0.39 22.30
C ALA A 394 4.34 -1.78 22.63
N LYS A 395 3.70 -2.42 21.64
CA LYS A 395 3.20 -3.79 21.73
C LYS A 395 3.76 -4.61 20.58
N VAL A 396 4.55 -5.64 20.91
CA VAL A 396 5.14 -6.55 19.93
C VAL A 396 4.53 -7.94 20.06
N THR A 397 4.18 -8.53 18.92
CA THR A 397 3.70 -9.91 18.79
C THR A 397 4.63 -10.71 17.87
N ILE A 398 5.00 -11.93 18.27
CA ILE A 398 5.80 -12.84 17.45
C ILE A 398 4.93 -13.95 16.88
N PHE A 399 5.07 -14.22 15.58
CA PHE A 399 4.51 -15.35 14.87
C PHE A 399 5.65 -16.23 14.35
N LEU A 400 5.51 -17.54 14.47
CA LEU A 400 6.57 -18.50 14.15
C LEU A 400 6.12 -19.47 13.06
N GLY A 401 7.10 -19.93 12.27
CA GLY A 401 6.97 -20.88 11.17
C GLY A 401 6.30 -22.23 11.51
N ASP A 402 6.14 -22.55 12.78
CA ASP A 402 5.45 -23.73 13.27
C ASP A 402 3.98 -23.47 13.64
N GLY A 403 3.46 -22.29 13.33
CA GLY A 403 2.08 -21.86 13.57
C GLY A 403 1.83 -21.30 14.97
N ARG A 404 2.85 -21.21 15.84
CA ARG A 404 2.69 -20.58 17.15
C ARG A 404 2.65 -19.06 17.02
N THR A 405 1.66 -18.46 17.68
CA THR A 405 1.66 -17.05 18.04
C THR A 405 2.09 -16.92 19.50
N ILE A 406 3.13 -16.13 19.74
CA ILE A 406 3.61 -15.85 21.09
C ILE A 406 2.78 -14.72 21.68
N THR A 407 2.45 -14.85 22.97
CA THR A 407 1.73 -13.80 23.70
C THR A 407 2.40 -12.45 23.53
N PRO A 408 1.66 -11.39 23.15
CA PRO A 408 2.23 -10.07 22.98
C PRO A 408 2.93 -9.57 24.25
N ARG A 409 4.05 -8.87 24.07
CA ARG A 409 4.70 -8.11 25.14
C ARG A 409 4.40 -6.63 24.94
N GLU A 410 4.18 -5.94 26.04
CA GLU A 410 3.95 -4.50 26.07
C GLU A 410 5.10 -3.85 26.87
N LEU A 411 5.62 -2.74 26.35
CA LEU A 411 6.67 -1.95 26.97
C LEU A 411 6.28 -0.48 26.93
N THR A 412 6.29 0.17 28.09
CA THR A 412 6.10 1.62 28.17
C THR A 412 7.43 2.32 27.92
N LEU A 413 7.45 3.18 26.91
CA LEU A 413 8.57 4.01 26.48
C LEU A 413 8.34 5.43 27.00
N GLU A 414 9.12 5.84 27.99
CA GLU A 414 8.87 7.07 28.76
C GLU A 414 9.22 8.35 27.97
N GLN A 415 10.21 8.29 27.09
CA GLN A 415 10.71 9.43 26.32
C GLN A 415 11.26 9.01 24.97
N SER A 416 11.18 9.90 23.97
CA SER A 416 11.76 9.67 22.64
C SER A 416 13.28 9.82 22.67
N GLU A 417 13.99 8.86 22.09
CA GLU A 417 15.46 8.81 21.99
C GLU A 417 15.97 9.16 20.58
N GLY A 418 15.08 9.18 19.57
CA GLY A 418 15.44 9.42 18.17
C GLY A 418 16.53 8.50 17.68
N SER A 419 17.41 9.01 16.80
CA SER A 419 18.50 8.21 16.24
C SER A 419 19.52 7.73 17.27
N SER A 420 19.52 8.28 18.49
CA SER A 420 20.44 7.83 19.55
C SER A 420 20.03 6.47 20.15
N GLY A 421 18.76 6.08 19.99
CA GLY A 421 18.27 4.75 20.38
C GLY A 421 18.49 3.66 19.34
N ASN A 422 18.88 4.01 18.11
CA ASN A 422 19.00 3.05 17.01
C ASN A 422 20.00 1.92 17.33
N ASP A 423 21.15 2.24 17.91
CA ASP A 423 22.20 1.27 18.21
C ASP A 423 21.92 0.46 19.49
N ASN A 424 20.91 0.84 20.27
CA ASN A 424 20.55 0.19 21.53
C ASN A 424 19.03 0.20 21.74
N PRO A 425 18.26 -0.48 20.87
CA PRO A 425 16.81 -0.59 21.02
C PRO A 425 16.47 -1.45 22.24
N GLU A 426 15.30 -1.23 22.83
CA GLU A 426 14.80 -2.03 23.94
C GLU A 426 14.34 -3.40 23.43
N ILE A 427 15.11 -4.45 23.74
CA ILE A 427 14.86 -5.80 23.26
C ILE A 427 13.63 -6.40 23.95
N MET A 428 12.60 -6.67 23.16
CA MET A 428 11.34 -7.24 23.63
C MET A 428 11.29 -8.76 23.51
N PHE A 429 11.95 -9.36 22.51
CA PHE A 429 11.99 -10.82 22.32
C PHE A 429 13.36 -11.29 21.82
N GLU A 430 13.76 -12.49 22.25
CA GLU A 430 14.82 -13.25 21.61
C GLU A 430 14.25 -14.56 21.04
N VAL A 431 14.27 -14.71 19.71
CA VAL A 431 13.81 -15.91 19.00
C VAL A 431 15.04 -16.71 18.60
N THR A 432 15.26 -17.85 19.24
CA THR A 432 16.35 -18.78 18.91
C THR A 432 15.84 -19.87 17.97
N VAL A 433 16.52 -20.01 16.83
CA VAL A 433 16.29 -21.03 15.81
C VAL A 433 17.36 -22.10 15.89
N ALA A 434 16.94 -23.36 15.92
CA ALA A 434 17.81 -24.54 15.84
C ALA A 434 17.35 -25.49 14.73
N ASP A 435 18.25 -26.35 14.24
CA ASP A 435 17.92 -27.45 13.33
C ASP A 435 17.42 -28.67 14.11
N ASP A 436 16.31 -29.27 13.70
CA ASP A 436 15.78 -30.52 14.27
C ASP A 436 16.62 -31.77 13.91
N GLY A 437 17.63 -31.61 13.05
CA GLY A 437 18.49 -32.67 12.53
C GLY A 437 17.97 -33.31 11.24
N ASN A 438 16.82 -32.84 10.74
CA ASN A 438 16.23 -33.22 9.46
C ASN A 438 16.13 -32.03 8.48
N GLY A 439 16.73 -30.88 8.82
CA GLY A 439 16.70 -29.68 7.99
C GLY A 439 15.48 -28.78 8.23
N ASN A 440 14.75 -28.97 9.34
CA ASN A 440 13.64 -28.09 9.73
C ASN A 440 14.03 -27.21 10.91
N ALA A 441 13.50 -25.98 10.93
CA ALA A 441 13.67 -25.06 12.04
C ALA A 441 12.82 -25.43 13.26
N VAL A 442 13.42 -25.29 14.44
CA VAL A 442 12.77 -25.37 15.75
C VAL A 442 12.98 -24.05 16.48
N TYR A 443 11.89 -23.49 16.99
CA TYR A 443 11.90 -22.16 17.61
C TYR A 443 11.80 -22.22 19.13
N SER A 444 12.60 -21.42 19.81
CA SER A 444 12.47 -21.11 21.23
C SER A 444 12.41 -19.60 21.40
N VAL A 445 11.46 -19.09 22.19
CA VAL A 445 11.26 -17.65 22.39
C VAL A 445 11.47 -17.29 23.85
N GLN A 446 12.31 -16.30 24.11
CA GLN A 446 12.65 -15.80 25.44
C GLN A 446 12.23 -14.36 25.65
#